data_AF-A0A2P2MWS4-F1
#
_entry.id   AF-A0A2P2MWS4-F1
#
_cell.length_a   1.000
_cell.length_b   1.000
_cell.length_c   1.000
_cell.angle_alpha   90.00
_cell.angle_beta   90.00
_cell.angle_gamma   90.00
#
_symmetry.space_group_name_H-M   'P 1'
#
loop_
_entity.id
_entity.type
_entity.pdbx_description
1 polymer ?
#
loop_
_entity_poly.entity_id
_entity_poly.type
_entity_poly.pdbx_seq_one_letter_code
_entity_poly.pdbx_strand_id
1 'polypeptide(L)'
;MNTVRVLLSLAANYGWELQQFDVKNAFLHGELEEEIYMEVPPGYGKNLDSQTVCKLKKILYGLKQSPRAWFGRFARVMIAMGYKQSRGDHTLFIKHSSSGGVTALLVYIDDIIVTGDDDKEKQILSHCLGKEFEIKALGRLKYFLGIEVAHSKQGIFISQQKYVTDLLKETGMTACKPASTPIDQNVKLGKAEEDVAVDRATYQRLVGRLLYLSHTRPDITYAVSVISQFMHNPKKVHLQATYRVLQYLKGVPGKGILFKRNGGLVLETYTDADYAGSIVDRKSTTGYCTFLGGNLVTWRSKKQNVVARSSAEAEFRAMAQGVCEVLWLKIILEDLKIKWDGSIRLYCDNKSAISIAHNPVQHDRTKHIEVDRHFIKEHLESGLICTPYMPTHSQLADVLTKGLNSSVFQNIISKLGMENAYSPA
;
A
#
# COMPACT_ATOMS: atom_id res chain seq x y z
N MET A 1 2.34 -3.68 2.66
CA MET A 1 1.46 -2.61 3.17
C MET A 1 -0.02 -2.90 2.96
N ASN A 2 -0.47 -3.28 1.75
CA ASN A 2 -1.89 -3.61 1.51
C ASN A 2 -2.41 -4.67 2.49
N THR A 3 -1.65 -5.76 2.70
CA THR A 3 -1.98 -6.83 3.66
C THR A 3 -2.16 -6.32 5.09
N VAL A 4 -1.33 -5.36 5.53
CA VAL A 4 -1.47 -4.70 6.85
C VAL A 4 -2.83 -4.05 6.95
N ARG A 5 -3.24 -3.25 5.95
CA ARG A 5 -4.54 -2.55 5.96
C ARG A 5 -5.71 -3.54 5.89
N VAL A 6 -5.57 -4.67 5.20
CA VAL A 6 -6.55 -5.77 5.24
C VAL A 6 -6.70 -6.31 6.66
N LEU A 7 -5.59 -6.65 7.34
CA LEU A 7 -5.62 -7.13 8.72
C LEU A 7 -6.19 -6.09 9.68
N LEU A 8 -5.88 -4.79 9.50
CA LEU A 8 -6.47 -3.70 10.28
C LEU A 8 -7.98 -3.59 10.07
N SER A 9 -8.47 -3.72 8.83
CA SER A 9 -9.91 -3.71 8.55
C SER A 9 -10.62 -4.91 9.18
N LEU A 10 -10.04 -6.10 9.11
CA LEU A 10 -10.60 -7.30 9.74
C LEU A 10 -10.60 -7.16 11.26
N ALA A 11 -9.50 -6.67 11.84
CA ALA A 11 -9.41 -6.41 13.27
C ALA A 11 -10.44 -5.37 13.74
N ALA A 12 -10.67 -4.30 12.98
CA ALA A 12 -11.70 -3.32 13.30
C ALA A 12 -13.12 -3.90 13.19
N ASN A 13 -13.41 -4.69 12.15
CA ASN A 13 -14.74 -5.26 11.93
C ASN A 13 -15.11 -6.38 12.91
N TYR A 14 -14.15 -7.24 13.23
CA TYR A 14 -14.35 -8.39 14.13
C TYR A 14 -13.93 -8.12 15.58
N GLY A 15 -13.29 -6.99 15.86
CA GLY A 15 -12.78 -6.67 17.20
C GLY A 15 -11.55 -7.49 17.59
N TRP A 16 -10.76 -7.97 16.63
CA TRP A 16 -9.54 -8.71 16.93
C TRP A 16 -8.46 -7.81 17.54
N GLU A 17 -7.72 -8.35 18.51
CA GLU A 17 -6.56 -7.66 19.07
C GLU A 17 -5.37 -7.73 18.12
N LEU A 18 -4.71 -6.58 17.90
CA LEU A 18 -3.45 -6.47 17.19
C LEU A 18 -2.29 -6.41 18.18
N GLN A 19 -1.51 -7.48 18.25
CA GLN A 19 -0.32 -7.59 19.08
C GLN A 19 0.94 -7.38 18.24
N GLN A 20 1.93 -6.73 18.81
CA GLN A 20 3.20 -6.42 18.18
C GLN A 20 4.37 -7.10 18.90
N PHE A 21 5.26 -7.67 18.11
CA PHE A 21 6.54 -8.19 18.56
C PHE A 21 7.67 -7.59 17.72
N ASP A 22 8.85 -7.56 18.30
CA ASP A 22 10.09 -7.11 17.67
C ASP A 22 11.16 -8.20 17.85
N VAL A 23 11.86 -8.56 16.78
CA VAL A 23 12.97 -9.52 16.82
C VAL A 23 14.29 -8.78 16.91
N LYS A 24 14.97 -8.94 18.05
CA LYS A 24 16.26 -8.30 18.26
C LYS A 24 17.30 -8.89 17.32
N ASN A 25 18.03 -8.03 16.62
CA ASN A 25 19.10 -8.43 15.71
C ASN A 25 18.66 -9.49 14.68
N ALA A 26 17.46 -9.35 14.12
CA ALA A 26 16.79 -10.33 13.26
C ALA A 26 17.72 -11.09 12.30
N PHE A 27 18.62 -10.39 11.59
CA PHE A 27 19.52 -11.05 10.66
C PHE A 27 20.45 -12.07 11.31
N LEU A 28 20.93 -11.84 12.53
CA LEU A 28 21.84 -12.76 13.23
C LEU A 28 21.22 -14.12 13.56
N HIS A 29 19.90 -14.22 13.46
CA HIS A 29 19.18 -15.47 13.62
C HIS A 29 19.13 -16.31 12.34
N GLY A 30 19.55 -15.78 11.19
CA GLY A 30 19.64 -16.53 9.94
C GLY A 30 20.77 -17.57 9.94
N GLU A 31 20.57 -18.65 9.20
CA GLU A 31 21.58 -19.69 8.98
C GLU A 31 22.43 -19.35 7.74
N LEU A 32 23.74 -19.54 7.83
CA LEU A 32 24.64 -19.30 6.70
C LEU A 32 24.84 -20.62 5.94
N GLU A 33 24.42 -20.67 4.68
CA GLU A 33 24.56 -21.86 3.83
C GLU A 33 25.92 -21.85 3.09
N GLU A 34 26.43 -20.66 2.76
CA GLU A 34 27.70 -20.50 2.05
C GLU A 34 28.90 -20.31 3.00
N GLU A 35 30.08 -20.76 2.58
CA GLU A 35 31.31 -20.40 3.29
C GLU A 35 31.76 -18.98 2.93
N ILE A 36 31.70 -18.08 3.91
CA ILE A 36 32.09 -16.69 3.72
C ILE A 36 33.23 -16.34 4.65
N TYR A 37 34.25 -15.72 4.08
CA TYR A 37 35.39 -15.17 4.79
C TYR A 37 35.33 -13.65 4.71
N MET A 38 35.76 -12.97 5.77
CA MET A 38 35.88 -11.52 5.83
C MET A 38 37.26 -11.13 6.34
N GLU A 39 37.68 -9.92 6.00
CA GLU A 39 38.84 -9.29 6.63
C GLU A 39 38.63 -9.18 8.13
N VAL A 40 39.74 -9.23 8.88
CA VAL A 40 39.70 -9.07 10.33
C VAL A 40 39.13 -7.67 10.65
N PRO A 41 38.10 -7.56 11.51
CA PRO A 41 37.53 -6.27 11.85
C PRO A 41 38.58 -5.28 12.38
N PRO A 42 38.46 -3.98 12.03
CA PRO A 42 39.36 -2.95 12.54
C PRO A 42 39.48 -3.01 14.08
N GLY A 43 40.72 -2.97 14.58
CA GLY A 43 41.01 -3.06 16.02
C GLY A 43 41.45 -4.44 16.52
N TYR A 44 41.19 -5.52 15.77
CA TYR A 44 41.56 -6.89 16.17
C TYR A 44 42.80 -7.45 15.44
N GLY A 45 43.33 -6.74 14.45
CA GLY A 45 44.41 -7.22 13.56
C GLY A 45 45.86 -6.92 13.99
N LYS A 46 46.11 -6.24 15.13
CA LYS A 46 47.46 -5.73 15.45
C LYS A 46 48.55 -6.80 15.61
N ASN A 47 48.16 -8.04 15.93
CA ASN A 47 49.07 -9.18 16.13
C ASN A 47 48.79 -10.34 15.17
N LEU A 48 48.00 -10.12 14.11
CA LEU A 48 47.64 -11.16 13.14
C LEU A 48 48.41 -10.93 11.85
N ASP A 49 48.79 -12.03 11.19
CA ASP A 49 49.40 -11.94 9.87
C ASP A 49 48.44 -11.27 8.88
N SER A 50 48.99 -10.48 7.97
CA SER A 50 48.33 -9.80 6.86
C SER A 50 47.46 -10.70 5.98
N GLN A 51 47.70 -12.02 5.96
CA GLN A 51 46.90 -13.01 5.22
C GLN A 51 45.79 -13.67 6.06
N THR A 52 45.64 -13.29 7.32
CA THR A 52 44.61 -13.86 8.19
C THR A 52 43.24 -13.32 7.82
N VAL A 53 42.28 -14.22 7.61
CA VAL A 53 40.87 -13.91 7.39
C VAL A 53 39.98 -14.58 8.43
N CYS A 54 38.81 -14.01 8.69
CA CYS A 54 37.82 -14.58 9.59
C CYS A 54 36.75 -15.33 8.80
N LYS A 55 36.53 -16.62 9.11
CA LYS A 55 35.36 -17.36 8.62
C LYS A 55 34.12 -16.93 9.40
N LEU A 56 33.08 -16.48 8.73
CA LEU A 56 31.81 -16.18 9.37
C LEU A 56 31.13 -17.46 9.85
N LYS A 57 30.78 -17.51 11.14
CA LYS A 57 29.99 -18.60 11.74
C LYS A 57 28.49 -18.31 11.78
N LYS A 58 28.11 -17.04 11.71
CA LYS A 58 26.74 -16.55 11.67
C LYS A 58 26.65 -15.45 10.64
N ILE A 59 25.47 -15.29 10.07
CA ILE A 59 25.22 -14.21 9.13
C ILE A 59 25.20 -12.86 9.87
N LEU A 60 25.70 -11.82 9.22
CA LEU A 60 25.88 -10.48 9.80
C LEU A 60 25.14 -9.43 8.99
N TYR A 61 24.85 -8.29 9.61
CA TYR A 61 24.33 -7.12 8.89
C TYR A 61 25.29 -6.68 7.78
N GLY A 62 24.73 -6.27 6.64
CA GLY A 62 25.48 -5.80 5.47
C GLY A 62 25.73 -6.87 4.39
N LEU A 63 25.55 -8.16 4.69
CA LEU A 63 25.63 -9.19 3.65
C LEU A 63 24.34 -9.23 2.83
N LYS A 64 24.47 -9.40 1.51
CA LYS A 64 23.34 -9.40 0.55
C LYS A 64 22.32 -10.50 0.86
N GLN A 65 22.76 -11.62 1.40
CA GLN A 65 21.95 -12.80 1.70
C GLN A 65 21.33 -12.82 3.10
N SER A 66 21.71 -11.89 4.00
CA SER A 66 21.20 -11.81 5.39
C SER A 66 19.68 -11.77 5.49
N PRO A 67 18.98 -10.90 4.73
CA PRO A 67 17.52 -10.84 4.81
C PRO A 67 16.86 -12.14 4.37
N ARG A 68 17.41 -12.79 3.33
CA ARG A 68 16.89 -14.05 2.80
C ARG A 68 17.08 -15.19 3.79
N ALA A 69 18.25 -15.31 4.39
CA ALA A 69 18.54 -16.40 5.32
C ALA A 69 17.74 -16.27 6.62
N TRP A 70 17.59 -15.04 7.13
CA TRP A 70 16.69 -14.73 8.24
C TRP A 70 15.26 -15.18 7.93
N PHE A 71 14.69 -14.66 6.83
CA PHE A 71 13.31 -14.98 6.47
C PHE A 71 13.12 -16.47 6.19
N GLY A 72 14.11 -17.13 5.58
CA GLY A 72 14.09 -18.57 5.32
C GLY A 72 14.05 -19.41 6.61
N ARG A 73 14.84 -19.05 7.64
CA ARG A 73 14.73 -19.70 8.96
C ARG A 73 13.38 -19.41 9.62
N PHE A 74 12.94 -18.14 9.62
CA PHE A 74 11.66 -17.75 10.18
C PHE A 74 10.49 -18.54 9.57
N ALA A 75 10.43 -18.61 8.24
CA ALA A 75 9.41 -19.36 7.52
C ALA A 75 9.44 -20.85 7.87
N ARG A 76 10.62 -21.49 7.97
CA ARG A 76 10.75 -22.89 8.38
C ARG A 76 10.18 -23.14 9.78
N VAL A 77 10.49 -22.27 10.73
CA VAL A 77 9.94 -22.35 12.10
C VAL A 77 8.42 -22.24 12.08
N MET A 78 7.86 -21.24 11.38
CA MET A 78 6.41 -21.05 11.27
C MET A 78 5.72 -22.28 10.65
N ILE A 79 6.27 -22.83 9.58
CA ILE A 79 5.75 -24.03 8.91
C ILE A 79 5.81 -25.25 9.85
N ALA A 80 6.92 -25.44 10.58
CA ALA A 80 7.06 -26.50 11.57
C ALA A 80 6.03 -26.39 12.71
N MET A 81 5.61 -25.16 13.06
CA MET A 81 4.54 -24.89 14.02
C MET A 81 3.11 -25.10 13.46
N GLY A 82 3.00 -25.51 12.20
CA GLY A 82 1.73 -25.77 11.52
C GLY A 82 1.07 -24.54 10.90
N TYR A 83 1.80 -23.42 10.76
CA TYR A 83 1.30 -22.27 10.00
C TYR A 83 1.48 -22.50 8.51
N LYS A 84 0.48 -22.06 7.75
CA LYS A 84 0.53 -22.01 6.29
C LYS A 84 0.94 -20.61 5.86
N GLN A 85 1.95 -20.52 5.00
CA GLN A 85 2.31 -19.27 4.35
C GLN A 85 1.25 -18.90 3.30
N SER A 86 0.81 -17.64 3.28
CA SER A 86 -0.18 -17.16 2.32
C SER A 86 0.38 -17.14 0.89
N ARG A 87 -0.50 -17.41 -0.07
CA ARG A 87 -0.19 -17.32 -1.51
C ARG A 87 -0.24 -15.90 -2.03
N GLY A 88 -1.01 -15.03 -1.38
CA GLY A 88 -1.14 -13.61 -1.78
C GLY A 88 -0.05 -12.72 -1.18
N ASP A 89 0.53 -13.11 -0.05
CA ASP A 89 1.65 -12.41 0.59
C ASP A 89 2.52 -13.41 1.38
N HIS A 90 3.74 -13.66 0.91
CA HIS A 90 4.64 -14.61 1.56
C HIS A 90 5.04 -14.19 2.98
N THR A 91 4.89 -12.92 3.35
CA THR A 91 5.17 -12.47 4.72
C THR A 91 4.04 -12.76 5.71
N LEU A 92 2.89 -13.22 5.23
CA LEU A 92 1.73 -13.58 6.02
C LEU A 92 1.69 -15.10 6.27
N PHE A 93 1.60 -15.47 7.54
CA PHE A 93 1.46 -16.84 8.03
C PHE A 93 0.12 -16.99 8.74
N ILE A 94 -0.63 -18.03 8.41
CA ILE A 94 -1.99 -18.23 8.91
C ILE A 94 -2.12 -19.64 9.46
N LYS A 95 -2.72 -19.75 10.64
CA LYS A 95 -3.11 -21.02 11.23
C LYS A 95 -4.57 -20.98 11.60
N HIS A 96 -5.26 -22.07 11.26
CA HIS A 96 -6.68 -22.27 11.56
C HIS A 96 -6.78 -23.33 12.64
N SER A 97 -7.52 -23.06 13.72
CA SER A 97 -7.78 -24.07 14.74
C SER A 97 -8.92 -24.99 14.34
N SER A 98 -8.99 -26.15 15.01
CA SER A 98 -10.05 -27.14 14.82
C SER A 98 -11.43 -26.60 15.20
N SER A 99 -11.49 -25.63 16.12
CA SER A 99 -12.71 -24.91 16.51
C SER A 99 -13.12 -23.81 15.53
N GLY A 100 -12.38 -23.61 14.44
CA GLY A 100 -12.68 -22.61 13.41
C GLY A 100 -12.10 -21.21 13.66
N GLY A 101 -11.28 -21.03 14.70
CA GLY A 101 -10.55 -19.78 14.94
C GLY A 101 -9.38 -19.62 13.98
N VAL A 102 -8.90 -18.39 13.84
CA VAL A 102 -7.80 -17.99 12.97
C VAL A 102 -6.76 -17.21 13.77
N THR A 103 -5.49 -17.52 13.53
CA THR A 103 -4.34 -16.69 13.93
C THR A 103 -3.57 -16.31 12.68
N ALA A 104 -3.41 -15.01 12.45
CA ALA A 104 -2.64 -14.43 11.37
C ALA A 104 -1.42 -13.71 11.94
N LEU A 105 -0.24 -14.07 11.47
CA LEU A 105 1.03 -13.43 11.76
C LEU A 105 1.59 -12.81 10.48
N LEU A 106 1.92 -11.53 10.52
CA LEU A 106 2.63 -10.83 9.45
C LEU A 106 4.00 -10.40 9.95
N VAL A 107 5.06 -10.74 9.22
CA VAL A 107 6.45 -10.38 9.58
C VAL A 107 7.07 -9.44 8.56
N TYR A 108 7.70 -8.36 9.01
CA TYR A 108 8.49 -7.49 8.17
C TYR A 108 9.85 -7.26 8.81
N ILE A 109 10.85 -8.02 8.36
CA ILE A 109 12.19 -8.05 8.94
C ILE A 109 12.12 -8.39 10.44
N ASP A 110 12.19 -7.41 11.32
CA ASP A 110 12.19 -7.50 12.77
C ASP A 110 10.80 -7.23 13.38
N ASP A 111 9.98 -6.41 12.73
CA ASP A 111 8.62 -6.10 13.17
C ASP A 111 7.64 -7.24 12.85
N ILE A 112 6.85 -7.67 13.85
CA ILE A 112 5.82 -8.71 13.70
C ILE A 112 4.47 -8.18 14.21
N ILE A 113 3.42 -8.40 13.42
CA ILE A 113 2.02 -8.21 13.84
C ILE A 113 1.35 -9.57 13.98
N VAL A 114 0.64 -9.79 15.08
CA VAL A 114 -0.21 -10.96 15.30
C VAL A 114 -1.64 -10.50 15.56
N THR A 115 -2.60 -11.13 14.90
CA THR A 115 -4.04 -10.86 15.06
C THR A 115 -4.87 -12.12 14.83
N GLY A 116 -6.14 -12.08 15.24
CA GLY A 116 -7.08 -13.18 15.07
C GLY A 116 -7.96 -13.38 16.31
N ASP A 117 -8.88 -14.33 16.22
CA ASP A 117 -9.85 -14.68 17.28
C ASP A 117 -9.42 -15.91 18.12
N ASP A 118 -8.31 -16.56 17.80
CA ASP A 118 -7.77 -17.66 18.61
C ASP A 118 -6.71 -17.18 19.61
N ASP A 119 -7.16 -16.72 20.78
CA ASP A 119 -6.27 -16.23 21.85
C ASP A 119 -5.33 -17.31 22.39
N LYS A 120 -5.75 -18.59 22.38
CA LYS A 120 -4.91 -19.70 22.85
C LYS A 120 -3.75 -19.93 21.90
N GLU A 121 -4.02 -19.98 20.60
CA GLU A 121 -2.96 -20.14 19.61
C GLU A 121 -2.02 -18.93 19.58
N LYS A 122 -2.51 -17.70 19.76
CA LYS A 122 -1.64 -16.51 19.91
C LYS A 122 -0.67 -16.62 21.09
N GLN A 123 -1.11 -17.17 22.23
CA GLN A 123 -0.24 -17.41 23.38
C GLN A 123 0.81 -18.49 23.10
N ILE A 124 0.41 -19.60 22.46
CA ILE A 124 1.33 -20.67 22.04
C ILE A 124 2.38 -20.12 21.08
N LEU A 125 1.94 -19.37 20.07
CA LEU A 125 2.79 -18.71 19.09
C LEU A 125 3.83 -17.80 19.75
N SER A 126 3.40 -16.93 20.67
CA SER A 126 4.30 -16.03 21.41
C SER A 126 5.39 -16.81 22.17
N HIS A 127 5.01 -17.88 22.88
CA HIS A 127 5.97 -18.72 23.62
C HIS A 127 6.96 -19.44 22.70
N CYS A 128 6.49 -19.98 21.58
CA CYS A 128 7.33 -20.65 20.60
C CYS A 128 8.31 -19.67 19.93
N LEU A 129 7.84 -18.49 19.51
CA LEU A 129 8.71 -17.47 18.94
C LEU A 129 9.79 -17.02 19.94
N GLY A 130 9.43 -16.88 21.23
CA GLY A 130 10.40 -16.54 22.28
C GLY A 130 11.42 -17.62 22.62
N LYS A 131 11.16 -18.87 22.23
CA LYS A 131 12.17 -19.95 22.30
C LYS A 131 13.11 -19.94 21.09
N GLU A 132 12.58 -19.68 19.91
CA GLU A 132 13.32 -19.76 18.64
C GLU A 132 14.13 -18.50 18.31
N PHE A 133 13.66 -17.35 18.78
CA PHE A 133 14.19 -16.03 18.47
C PHE A 133 14.22 -15.14 19.72
N GLU A 134 15.15 -14.18 19.76
CA GLU A 134 15.20 -13.19 20.83
C GLU A 134 14.14 -12.11 20.55
N ILE A 135 12.89 -12.39 20.92
CA ILE A 135 11.76 -11.48 20.68
C ILE A 135 11.46 -10.60 21.89
N LYS A 136 10.92 -9.42 21.62
CA LYS A 136 10.33 -8.52 22.60
C LYS A 136 8.84 -8.33 22.30
N ALA A 137 7.99 -8.65 23.28
CA ALA A 137 6.57 -8.32 23.20
C ALA A 137 6.39 -6.81 23.44
N LEU A 138 5.86 -6.09 22.45
CA LEU A 138 5.57 -4.66 22.54
C LEU A 138 4.12 -4.38 22.97
N GLY A 139 3.32 -5.44 23.11
CA GLY A 139 1.91 -5.39 23.50
C GLY A 139 1.03 -4.99 22.33
N ARG A 140 0.01 -4.16 22.59
CA ARG A 140 -0.89 -3.65 21.54
C ARG A 140 -0.11 -2.85 20.49
N LEU A 141 -0.42 -3.08 19.21
CA LEU A 141 0.19 -2.40 18.07
C LEU A 141 0.08 -0.87 18.20
N LYS A 142 1.22 -0.19 18.29
CA LYS A 142 1.31 1.28 18.39
C LYS A 142 2.09 1.91 17.24
N TYR A 143 3.04 1.16 16.68
CA TYR A 143 3.88 1.66 15.59
C TYR A 143 4.28 0.49 14.69
N PHE A 144 4.20 0.62 13.37
CA PHE A 144 4.66 -0.44 12.46
C PHE A 144 5.17 0.17 11.17
N LEU A 145 6.42 -0.12 10.79
CA LEU A 145 7.02 0.38 9.56
C LEU A 145 6.84 1.89 9.39
N GLY A 146 7.16 2.67 10.41
CA GLY A 146 7.05 4.13 10.32
C GLY A 146 5.63 4.71 10.49
N ILE A 147 4.62 3.86 10.72
CA ILE A 147 3.21 4.23 10.81
C ILE A 147 2.75 4.19 12.26
N GLU A 148 2.14 5.28 12.71
CA GLU A 148 1.57 5.45 14.04
C GLU A 148 0.16 4.85 14.06
N VAL A 149 -0.13 3.99 15.04
CA VAL A 149 -1.42 3.32 15.21
C VAL A 149 -2.05 3.74 16.53
N ALA A 150 -3.16 4.45 16.45
CA ALA A 150 -3.98 4.84 17.59
C ALA A 150 -5.25 3.98 17.63
N HIS A 151 -5.76 3.76 18.84
CA HIS A 151 -6.96 2.95 19.05
C HIS A 151 -7.97 3.74 19.87
N SER A 152 -9.24 3.69 19.48
CA SER A 152 -10.35 4.33 20.17
C SER A 152 -11.58 3.42 20.17
N LYS A 153 -12.67 3.86 20.79
CA LYS A 153 -13.97 3.18 20.70
C LYS A 153 -14.54 3.22 19.28
N GLN A 154 -14.12 4.18 18.45
CA GLN A 154 -14.56 4.29 17.06
C GLN A 154 -13.83 3.29 16.15
N GLY A 155 -12.60 2.92 16.49
CA GLY A 155 -11.82 1.97 15.71
C GLY A 155 -10.30 2.15 15.83
N ILE A 156 -9.60 1.76 14.78
CA ILE A 156 -8.14 1.82 14.67
C ILE A 156 -7.78 2.93 13.68
N PHE A 157 -6.99 3.90 14.11
CA PHE A 157 -6.56 5.02 13.29
C PHE A 157 -5.08 4.90 12.96
N ILE A 158 -4.71 5.01 11.69
CA ILE A 158 -3.31 5.02 11.26
C ILE A 158 -2.90 6.37 10.70
N SER A 159 -1.72 6.86 11.06
CA SER A 159 -1.17 8.12 10.54
C SER A 159 0.36 8.12 10.52
N GLN A 160 0.95 9.18 9.95
CA GLN A 160 2.40 9.38 9.91
C GLN A 160 2.73 10.84 10.24
N GLN A 161 2.13 11.37 11.31
CA GLN A 161 2.26 12.78 11.69
C GLN A 161 3.71 13.16 11.98
N LYS A 162 4.43 12.32 12.73
CA LYS A 162 5.85 12.57 13.00
C LYS A 162 6.66 12.65 11.70
N TYR A 163 6.44 11.70 10.79
CA TYR A 163 7.10 11.67 9.49
C TYR A 163 6.84 12.93 8.66
N VAL A 164 5.58 13.38 8.59
CA VAL A 164 5.21 14.61 7.88
C VAL A 164 5.86 15.83 8.53
N THR A 165 5.88 15.89 9.86
CA THR A 165 6.48 17.01 10.60
C THR A 165 7.98 17.10 10.36
N ASP A 166 8.68 15.96 10.38
CA ASP A 166 10.12 15.90 10.13
C ASP A 166 10.43 16.21 8.65
N LEU A 167 9.62 15.72 7.72
CA LEU A 167 9.73 16.08 6.29
C LEU A 167 9.58 17.59 6.06
N LEU A 168 8.62 18.25 6.73
CA LEU A 168 8.44 19.70 6.64
C LEU A 168 9.64 20.47 7.23
N LYS A 169 10.21 20.00 8.34
CA LYS A 169 11.41 20.61 8.95
C LYS A 169 12.62 20.50 8.03
N GLU A 170 12.92 19.31 7.53
CA GLU A 170 14.07 19.04 6.66
C GLU A 170 14.01 19.78 5.33
N THR A 171 12.81 20.11 4.85
CA THR A 171 12.59 20.86 3.59
C THR A 171 12.45 22.36 3.80
N GLY A 172 12.48 22.86 5.04
CA GLY A 172 12.27 24.27 5.36
C GLY A 172 10.82 24.75 5.16
N MET A 173 9.86 23.83 5.08
CA MET A 173 8.44 24.10 4.78
C MET A 173 7.55 24.21 6.03
N THR A 174 8.14 24.36 7.22
CA THR A 174 7.39 24.45 8.48
C THR A 174 6.53 25.71 8.60
N ALA A 175 6.98 26.82 8.00
CA ALA A 175 6.32 28.12 8.00
C ALA A 175 5.64 28.47 6.66
N CYS A 176 5.52 27.51 5.74
CA CYS A 176 4.89 27.78 4.44
C CYS A 176 3.38 28.00 4.59
N LYS A 177 2.79 28.81 3.70
CA LYS A 177 1.34 28.94 3.59
C LYS A 177 0.71 27.60 3.17
N PRO A 178 -0.30 27.09 3.88
CA PRO A 178 -0.92 25.81 3.54
C PRO A 178 -1.76 25.91 2.26
N ALA A 179 -1.77 24.82 1.49
CA ALA A 179 -2.65 24.64 0.32
C ALA A 179 -3.84 23.76 0.70
N SER A 180 -5.01 23.98 0.09
CA SER A 180 -6.22 23.18 0.37
C SER A 180 -6.27 21.86 -0.39
N THR A 181 -5.49 21.73 -1.47
CA THR A 181 -5.34 20.51 -2.28
C THR A 181 -3.87 20.27 -2.63
N PRO A 182 -3.43 19.01 -2.81
CA PRO A 182 -2.03 18.69 -3.11
C PRO A 182 -1.61 19.07 -4.54
N ILE A 183 -2.58 19.23 -5.45
CA ILE A 183 -2.36 19.64 -6.84
C ILE A 183 -3.53 20.54 -7.28
N ASP A 184 -3.26 21.56 -8.10
CA ASP A 184 -4.31 22.42 -8.65
C ASP A 184 -5.14 21.66 -9.72
N GLN A 185 -6.35 22.15 -9.94
CA GLN A 185 -7.17 21.68 -11.05
C GLN A 185 -6.47 21.97 -12.39
N ASN A 186 -6.62 21.04 -13.35
CA ASN A 186 -6.13 21.19 -14.71
C ASN A 186 -4.61 21.36 -14.87
N VAL A 187 -3.81 21.17 -13.82
CA VAL A 187 -2.34 21.16 -13.95
C VAL A 187 -1.92 19.97 -14.79
N LYS A 188 -1.20 20.27 -15.87
CA LYS A 188 -0.56 19.27 -16.72
C LYS A 188 0.93 19.57 -16.79
N LEU A 189 1.73 18.74 -16.14
CA LEU A 189 3.18 18.85 -16.18
C LEU A 189 3.71 18.21 -17.47
N GLY A 190 4.57 18.94 -18.18
CA GLY A 190 5.28 18.48 -19.37
C GLY A 190 6.77 18.29 -19.07
N LYS A 191 7.60 18.03 -20.08
CA LYS A 191 9.06 17.89 -19.85
C LYS A 191 9.73 19.19 -19.40
N ALA A 192 9.18 20.34 -19.78
CA ALA A 192 9.68 21.67 -19.47
C ALA A 192 11.19 21.83 -19.78
N GLU A 193 11.61 21.44 -20.98
CA GLU A 193 13.03 21.38 -21.36
C GLU A 193 13.74 22.73 -21.22
N GLU A 194 13.04 23.82 -21.51
CA GLU A 194 13.51 25.21 -21.40
C GLU A 194 13.54 25.75 -19.96
N ASP A 195 12.94 25.03 -19.00
CA ASP A 195 12.91 25.46 -17.60
C ASP A 195 14.21 25.12 -16.87
N VAL A 196 14.43 25.81 -15.76
CA VAL A 196 15.65 25.71 -14.94
C VAL A 196 15.79 24.30 -14.39
N ALA A 197 16.97 23.71 -14.59
CA ALA A 197 17.30 22.40 -14.06
C ALA A 197 17.29 22.41 -12.52
N VAL A 198 16.83 21.31 -11.93
CA VAL A 198 16.82 21.09 -10.48
C VAL A 198 17.80 19.98 -10.15
N ASP A 199 18.45 20.06 -8.98
CA ASP A 199 19.30 18.98 -8.50
C ASP A 199 18.52 17.66 -8.41
N ARG A 200 18.98 16.68 -9.21
CA ARG A 200 18.31 15.40 -9.37
C ARG A 200 18.26 14.62 -8.07
N ALA A 201 19.35 14.60 -7.31
CA ALA A 201 19.42 13.81 -6.07
C ALA A 201 18.45 14.34 -5.01
N THR A 202 18.40 15.67 -4.83
CA THR A 202 17.47 16.33 -3.91
C THR A 202 16.02 16.09 -4.30
N TYR A 203 15.69 16.22 -5.59
CA TYR A 203 14.34 15.94 -6.10
C TYR A 203 13.93 14.49 -5.88
N GLN A 204 14.79 13.53 -6.26
CA GLN A 204 14.52 12.10 -6.10
C GLN A 204 14.34 11.71 -4.63
N ARG A 205 15.16 12.26 -3.72
CA ARG A 205 15.02 12.04 -2.28
C ARG A 205 13.68 12.55 -1.77
N LEU A 206 13.27 13.75 -2.16
CA LEU A 206 12.00 14.34 -1.73
C LEU A 206 10.80 13.56 -2.27
N VAL A 207 10.78 13.24 -3.56
CA VAL A 207 9.72 12.44 -4.19
C VAL A 207 9.67 11.03 -3.58
N GLY A 208 10.82 10.40 -3.30
CA GLY A 208 10.90 9.10 -2.63
C GLY A 208 10.22 9.10 -1.26
N ARG A 209 10.39 10.18 -0.47
CA ARG A 209 9.70 10.34 0.82
C ARG A 209 8.19 10.49 0.67
N LEU A 210 7.75 11.24 -0.34
CA LEU A 210 6.32 11.41 -0.63
C LEU A 210 5.68 10.10 -1.15
N LEU A 211 6.41 9.32 -1.95
CA LEU A 211 5.99 7.98 -2.38
C LEU A 211 5.78 7.06 -1.19
N TYR A 212 6.71 7.06 -0.22
CA TYR A 212 6.52 6.29 0.99
C TYR A 212 5.30 6.76 1.80
N LEU A 213 5.13 8.08 1.99
CA LEU A 213 3.97 8.64 2.69
C LEU A 213 2.62 8.30 2.01
N SER A 214 2.60 8.15 0.69
CA SER A 214 1.37 7.78 -0.05
C SER A 214 0.74 6.45 0.38
N HIS A 215 1.47 5.60 1.12
CA HIS A 215 0.97 4.36 1.71
C HIS A 215 -0.06 4.54 2.83
N THR A 216 -0.10 5.71 3.46
CA THR A 216 -1.12 6.11 4.46
C THR A 216 -1.89 7.37 4.05
N ARG A 217 -1.50 8.00 2.93
CA ARG A 217 -2.03 9.25 2.41
C ARG A 217 -2.60 9.08 1.00
N PRO A 218 -3.76 8.41 0.83
CA PRO A 218 -4.43 8.28 -0.47
C PRO A 218 -4.68 9.64 -1.13
N ASP A 219 -4.95 10.66 -0.32
CA ASP A 219 -5.20 12.05 -0.70
C ASP A 219 -4.06 12.70 -1.50
N ILE A 220 -2.79 12.28 -1.35
CA ILE A 220 -1.67 12.81 -2.15
C ILE A 220 -1.27 11.91 -3.33
N THR A 221 -1.85 10.71 -3.45
CA THR A 221 -1.36 9.65 -4.35
C THR A 221 -1.28 10.10 -5.81
N TYR A 222 -2.29 10.79 -6.31
CA TYR A 222 -2.28 11.31 -7.68
C TYR A 222 -1.19 12.36 -7.89
N ALA A 223 -1.10 13.36 -7.00
CA ALA A 223 -0.09 14.41 -7.11
C ALA A 223 1.33 13.82 -7.08
N VAL A 224 1.56 12.83 -6.21
CA VAL A 224 2.83 12.11 -6.10
C VAL A 224 3.11 11.27 -7.36
N SER A 225 2.10 10.60 -7.93
CA SER A 225 2.26 9.83 -9.16
C SER A 225 2.67 10.74 -10.34
N VAL A 226 2.11 11.96 -10.43
CA VAL A 226 2.46 12.95 -11.44
C VAL A 226 3.90 13.43 -11.30
N ILE A 227 4.31 13.93 -10.12
CA ILE A 227 5.67 14.45 -9.92
C ILE A 227 6.75 13.35 -10.04
N SER A 228 6.41 12.09 -9.74
CA SER A 228 7.32 10.96 -9.87
C SER A 228 7.77 10.68 -11.31
N GLN A 229 7.00 11.12 -12.32
CA GLN A 229 7.34 10.93 -13.73
C GLN A 229 8.60 11.69 -14.18
N PHE A 230 9.03 12.69 -13.40
CA PHE A 230 10.13 13.59 -13.75
C PHE A 230 11.42 13.33 -12.97
N MET A 231 11.55 12.17 -12.32
CA MET A 231 12.72 11.82 -11.48
C MET A 231 14.07 11.74 -12.22
N HIS A 232 14.07 11.62 -13.55
CA HIS A 232 15.31 11.55 -14.34
C HIS A 232 15.87 12.92 -14.74
N ASN A 233 15.00 13.87 -15.06
CA ASN A 233 15.36 15.22 -15.49
C ASN A 233 14.38 16.24 -14.87
N PRO A 234 14.48 16.50 -13.55
CA PRO A 234 13.57 17.42 -12.88
C PRO A 234 13.87 18.88 -13.21
N LYS A 235 12.82 19.69 -13.22
CA LYS A 235 12.81 21.11 -13.58
C LYS A 235 12.13 21.91 -12.50
N LYS A 236 12.30 23.23 -12.50
CA LYS A 236 11.77 24.12 -11.45
C LYS A 236 10.25 23.99 -11.31
N VAL A 237 9.51 23.85 -12.40
CA VAL A 237 8.06 23.60 -12.39
C VAL A 237 7.69 22.29 -11.67
N HIS A 238 8.50 21.24 -11.82
CA HIS A 238 8.30 19.95 -11.13
C HIS A 238 8.56 20.10 -9.63
N LEU A 239 9.60 20.84 -9.25
CA LEU A 239 9.92 21.13 -7.86
C LEU A 239 8.83 21.98 -7.20
N GLN A 240 8.30 22.98 -7.91
CA GLN A 240 7.18 23.80 -7.43
C GLN A 240 5.92 22.96 -7.18
N ALA A 241 5.58 22.05 -8.09
CA ALA A 241 4.48 21.10 -7.89
C ALA A 241 4.74 20.20 -6.67
N THR A 242 5.98 19.78 -6.43
CA THR A 242 6.36 19.00 -5.25
C THR A 242 6.22 19.81 -3.96
N TYR A 243 6.62 21.09 -3.96
CA TYR A 243 6.43 21.98 -2.82
C TYR A 243 4.96 22.27 -2.53
N ARG A 244 4.10 22.28 -3.55
CA ARG A 244 2.65 22.35 -3.32
C ARG A 244 2.12 21.17 -2.50
N VAL A 245 2.60 19.95 -2.76
CA VAL A 245 2.24 18.78 -1.94
C VAL A 245 2.65 19.00 -0.48
N LEU A 246 3.84 19.57 -0.22
CA LEU A 246 4.28 19.91 1.13
C LEU A 246 3.41 21.01 1.76
N GLN A 247 3.01 22.03 1.01
CA GLN A 247 2.06 23.05 1.48
C GLN A 247 0.71 22.44 1.90
N TYR A 248 0.23 21.45 1.14
CA TYR A 248 -0.97 20.70 1.52
C TYR A 248 -0.76 19.90 2.82
N LEU A 249 0.33 19.14 2.91
CA LEU A 249 0.68 18.36 4.09
C LEU A 249 0.84 19.24 5.35
N LYS A 250 1.37 20.46 5.20
CA LYS A 250 1.48 21.44 6.28
C LYS A 250 0.12 21.82 6.87
N GLY A 251 -0.94 21.88 6.06
CA GLY A 251 -2.30 22.15 6.54
C GLY A 251 -2.93 20.98 7.30
N VAL A 252 -2.48 19.74 7.03
CA VAL A 252 -3.06 18.51 7.58
C VAL A 252 -1.99 17.46 7.94
N PRO A 253 -1.09 17.75 8.90
CA PRO A 253 0.05 16.88 9.19
C PRO A 253 -0.38 15.56 9.84
N GLY A 254 -1.39 15.58 10.71
CA GLY A 254 -1.91 14.40 11.42
C GLY A 254 -3.03 13.66 10.70
N LYS A 255 -3.33 14.00 9.45
CA LYS A 255 -4.37 13.31 8.68
C LYS A 255 -3.95 11.86 8.37
N GLY A 256 -4.89 10.94 8.56
CA GLY A 256 -4.67 9.50 8.48
C GLY A 256 -5.97 8.75 8.16
N ILE A 257 -5.96 7.42 8.23
CA ILE A 257 -7.09 6.56 7.85
C ILE A 257 -7.71 5.94 9.10
N LEU A 258 -9.03 6.05 9.24
CA LEU A 258 -9.80 5.36 10.28
C LEU A 258 -10.37 4.03 9.76
N PHE A 259 -10.05 2.94 10.45
CA PHE A 259 -10.65 1.63 10.29
C PHE A 259 -11.67 1.42 11.40
N LYS A 260 -12.94 1.22 11.06
CA LYS A 260 -14.04 1.06 12.01
C LYS A 260 -14.86 -0.20 11.73
N ARG A 261 -15.73 -0.53 12.67
CA ARG A 261 -16.71 -1.62 12.52
C ARG A 261 -17.90 -1.13 11.72
N ASN A 262 -18.21 -1.78 10.60
CA ASN A 262 -19.30 -1.36 9.70
C ASN A 262 -20.45 -2.38 9.59
N GLY A 263 -20.48 -3.41 10.45
CA GLY A 263 -21.62 -4.33 10.58
C GLY A 263 -21.76 -5.41 9.49
N GLY A 264 -20.93 -5.38 8.46
CA GLY A 264 -20.88 -6.39 7.39
C GLY A 264 -19.57 -6.34 6.61
N LEU A 265 -19.25 -7.41 5.87
CA LEU A 265 -18.06 -7.49 5.04
C LEU A 265 -18.46 -7.49 3.57
N VAL A 266 -18.50 -6.29 2.99
CA VAL A 266 -18.68 -6.09 1.55
C VAL A 266 -17.34 -5.68 0.94
N LEU A 267 -17.08 -6.17 -0.27
CA LEU A 267 -15.95 -5.74 -1.10
C LEU A 267 -16.44 -4.78 -2.18
N GLU A 268 -15.91 -3.56 -2.16
CA GLU A 268 -16.30 -2.49 -3.07
C GLU A 268 -15.05 -1.85 -3.67
N THR A 269 -14.94 -1.85 -4.99
CA THR A 269 -13.82 -1.26 -5.73
C THR A 269 -14.34 -0.18 -6.65
N TYR A 270 -13.69 0.98 -6.60
CA TYR A 270 -13.96 2.11 -7.46
C TYR A 270 -12.83 2.24 -8.46
N THR A 271 -13.15 2.37 -9.75
CA THR A 271 -12.17 2.57 -10.82
C THR A 271 -12.55 3.80 -11.65
N ASP A 272 -11.54 4.58 -12.02
CA ASP A 272 -11.65 5.75 -12.90
C ASP A 272 -10.39 5.84 -13.78
N ALA A 273 -10.51 6.51 -14.92
CA ALA A 273 -9.36 6.86 -15.74
C ALA A 273 -9.43 8.32 -16.25
N ASP A 274 -8.32 9.06 -16.14
CA ASP A 274 -8.18 10.25 -16.97
C ASP A 274 -8.03 9.83 -18.44
N TYR A 275 -8.69 10.49 -19.38
CA TYR A 275 -8.49 10.22 -20.81
C TYR A 275 -7.41 11.14 -21.37
N ALA A 276 -6.31 10.55 -21.83
CA ALA A 276 -5.19 11.28 -22.43
C ALA A 276 -4.71 12.48 -21.59
N GLY A 277 -4.63 12.29 -20.27
CA GLY A 277 -4.29 13.33 -19.31
C GLY A 277 -2.86 13.86 -19.47
N SER A 278 -1.90 12.99 -19.84
CA SER A 278 -0.51 13.40 -20.02
C SER A 278 -0.31 14.23 -21.29
N ILE A 279 0.30 15.42 -21.17
CA ILE A 279 0.68 16.23 -22.34
C ILE A 279 1.96 15.76 -23.02
N VAL A 280 2.72 14.86 -22.39
CA VAL A 280 4.00 14.36 -22.93
C VAL A 280 3.78 13.25 -23.94
N ASP A 281 2.91 12.28 -23.62
CA ASP A 281 2.72 11.07 -24.42
C ASP A 281 1.25 10.70 -24.63
N ARG A 282 0.31 11.57 -24.19
CA ARG A 282 -1.14 11.36 -24.31
C ARG A 282 -1.64 10.07 -23.66
N LYS A 283 -0.86 9.46 -22.76
CA LYS A 283 -1.33 8.31 -21.98
C LYS A 283 -2.25 8.76 -20.85
N SER A 284 -3.20 7.89 -20.56
CA SER A 284 -4.17 8.00 -19.47
C SER A 284 -3.57 7.67 -18.11
N THR A 285 -4.24 8.06 -17.03
CA THR A 285 -3.94 7.69 -15.64
C THR A 285 -5.10 6.87 -15.10
N THR A 286 -4.82 5.63 -14.69
CA THR A 286 -5.77 4.77 -13.97
C THR A 286 -5.72 5.08 -12.48
N GLY A 287 -6.89 5.26 -11.89
CA GLY A 287 -7.10 5.34 -10.46
C GLY A 287 -8.00 4.20 -9.99
N TYR A 288 -7.66 3.59 -8.86
CA TYR A 288 -8.59 2.69 -8.18
C TYR A 288 -8.45 2.75 -6.67
N CYS A 289 -9.52 2.44 -5.95
CA CYS A 289 -9.49 2.19 -4.51
C CYS A 289 -10.49 1.10 -4.12
N THR A 290 -10.09 0.23 -3.20
CA THR A 290 -10.93 -0.87 -2.71
C THR A 290 -11.17 -0.78 -1.21
N PHE A 291 -12.42 -1.00 -0.83
CA PHE A 291 -12.90 -1.10 0.52
C PHE A 291 -13.20 -2.56 0.88
N LEU A 292 -12.86 -2.94 2.11
CA LEU A 292 -13.22 -4.21 2.73
C LEU A 292 -13.98 -3.91 4.02
N GLY A 293 -15.25 -4.29 4.07
CA GLY A 293 -16.12 -4.02 5.23
C GLY A 293 -16.16 -2.53 5.58
N GLY A 294 -16.34 -1.68 4.57
CA GLY A 294 -16.41 -0.22 4.72
C GLY A 294 -15.11 0.51 5.04
N ASN A 295 -13.97 -0.19 5.13
CA ASN A 295 -12.67 0.44 5.37
C ASN A 295 -11.78 0.39 4.13
N LEU A 296 -11.07 1.49 3.84
CA LEU A 296 -10.16 1.59 2.69
C LEU A 296 -8.90 0.72 2.90
N VAL A 297 -8.72 -0.29 2.05
CA VAL A 297 -7.60 -1.25 2.18
C VAL A 297 -6.58 -1.17 1.05
N THR A 298 -6.97 -0.72 -0.14
CA THR A 298 -6.08 -0.59 -1.29
C THR A 298 -6.41 0.65 -2.11
N TRP A 299 -5.39 1.26 -2.72
CA TRP A 299 -5.55 2.35 -3.67
C TRP A 299 -4.33 2.49 -4.57
N ARG A 300 -4.52 3.09 -5.74
CA ARG A 300 -3.46 3.35 -6.70
C ARG A 300 -3.80 4.52 -7.61
N SER A 301 -2.77 5.28 -7.97
CA SER A 301 -2.76 6.16 -9.15
C SER A 301 -1.60 5.71 -10.04
N LYS A 302 -1.86 5.37 -11.30
CA LYS A 302 -0.84 4.85 -12.20
C LYS A 302 -1.11 5.27 -13.64
N LYS A 303 -0.10 5.87 -14.27
CA LYS A 303 -0.10 6.13 -15.71
C LYS A 303 -0.19 4.81 -16.49
N GLN A 304 -1.11 4.74 -17.44
CA GLN A 304 -1.28 3.58 -18.32
C GLN A 304 -0.04 3.41 -19.20
N ASN A 305 0.27 2.16 -19.54
CA ASN A 305 1.45 1.83 -20.35
C ASN A 305 1.27 2.19 -21.83
N VAL A 306 0.02 2.23 -22.30
CA VAL A 306 -0.36 2.46 -23.69
C VAL A 306 -1.29 3.67 -23.81
N VAL A 307 -1.35 4.25 -25.01
CA VAL A 307 -2.26 5.36 -25.31
C VAL A 307 -3.63 4.78 -25.65
N ALA A 308 -4.64 5.13 -24.85
CA ALA A 308 -6.02 4.80 -25.15
C ALA A 308 -6.52 5.66 -26.32
N ARG A 309 -7.33 5.07 -27.20
CA ARG A 309 -7.96 5.70 -28.37
C ARG A 309 -9.36 6.25 -28.07
N SER A 310 -9.91 5.97 -26.89
CA SER A 310 -11.18 6.50 -26.40
C SER A 310 -11.22 6.56 -24.88
N SER A 311 -12.13 7.36 -24.31
CA SER A 311 -12.38 7.37 -22.87
C SER A 311 -12.87 6.02 -22.36
N ALA A 312 -13.77 5.36 -23.10
CA ALA A 312 -14.25 4.03 -22.77
C ALA A 312 -13.12 3.00 -22.69
N GLU A 313 -12.13 3.06 -23.59
CA GLU A 313 -10.95 2.19 -23.52
C GLU A 313 -10.11 2.45 -22.27
N ALA A 314 -9.86 3.73 -21.94
CA ALA A 314 -9.08 4.09 -20.76
C ALA A 314 -9.74 3.58 -19.47
N GLU A 315 -11.06 3.75 -19.36
CA GLU A 315 -11.90 3.26 -18.26
C GLU A 315 -11.89 1.73 -18.18
N PHE A 316 -12.02 1.06 -19.33
CA PHE A 316 -12.01 -0.40 -19.39
C PHE A 316 -10.67 -0.99 -18.91
N ARG A 317 -9.56 -0.34 -19.25
CA ARG A 317 -8.24 -0.71 -18.71
C ARG A 317 -8.15 -0.46 -17.20
N ALA A 318 -8.77 0.60 -16.69
CA ALA A 318 -8.85 0.84 -15.24
C ALA A 318 -9.67 -0.25 -14.53
N MET A 319 -10.80 -0.67 -15.11
CA MET A 319 -11.59 -1.80 -14.61
C MET A 319 -10.75 -3.08 -14.56
N ALA A 320 -10.00 -3.42 -15.62
CA ALA A 320 -9.13 -4.60 -15.64
C ALA A 320 -8.09 -4.57 -14.50
N GLN A 321 -7.45 -3.42 -14.24
CA GLN A 321 -6.53 -3.27 -13.10
C GLN A 321 -7.26 -3.41 -11.76
N GLY A 322 -8.48 -2.88 -11.63
CA GLY A 322 -9.32 -3.06 -10.45
C GLY A 322 -9.65 -4.54 -10.19
N VAL A 323 -9.96 -5.32 -11.24
CA VAL A 323 -10.18 -6.77 -11.12
C VAL A 323 -8.93 -7.48 -10.63
N CYS A 324 -7.73 -7.15 -11.15
CA CYS A 324 -6.48 -7.74 -10.65
C CYS A 324 -6.27 -7.49 -9.14
N GLU A 325 -6.52 -6.27 -8.65
CA GLU A 325 -6.40 -5.95 -7.23
C GLU A 325 -7.40 -6.76 -6.38
N VAL A 326 -8.64 -6.87 -6.88
CA VAL A 326 -9.71 -7.64 -6.24
C VAL A 326 -9.36 -9.13 -6.16
N LEU A 327 -8.76 -9.71 -7.21
CA LEU A 327 -8.31 -11.10 -7.21
C LEU A 327 -7.20 -11.35 -6.19
N TRP A 328 -6.26 -10.42 -6.04
CA TRP A 328 -5.26 -10.49 -4.99
C TRP A 328 -5.90 -10.46 -3.60
N LEU A 329 -6.86 -9.56 -3.36
CA LEU A 329 -7.61 -9.50 -2.11
C LEU A 329 -8.38 -10.81 -1.83
N LYS A 330 -9.01 -11.38 -2.86
CA LYS A 330 -9.68 -12.68 -2.78
C LYS A 330 -8.74 -13.77 -2.27
N ILE A 331 -7.52 -13.87 -2.79
CA ILE A 331 -6.54 -14.87 -2.35
C ILE A 331 -6.22 -14.71 -0.84
N ILE A 332 -6.00 -13.47 -0.38
CA ILE A 332 -5.71 -13.20 1.03
C ILE A 332 -6.92 -13.59 1.91
N LEU A 333 -8.13 -13.21 1.52
CA LEU A 333 -9.35 -13.52 2.28
C LEU A 333 -9.67 -15.03 2.29
N GLU A 334 -9.43 -15.73 1.18
CA GLU A 334 -9.55 -17.19 1.10
C GLU A 334 -8.54 -17.91 1.99
N ASP A 335 -7.28 -17.46 2.02
CA ASP A 335 -6.26 -17.99 2.94
C ASP A 335 -6.66 -17.77 4.41
N LEU A 336 -7.28 -16.63 4.73
CA LEU A 336 -7.85 -16.30 6.06
C LEU A 336 -9.22 -16.95 6.33
N LYS A 337 -9.81 -17.66 5.35
CA LYS A 337 -11.18 -18.20 5.38
C LYS A 337 -12.27 -17.17 5.74
N ILE A 338 -12.05 -15.91 5.38
CA ILE A 338 -13.04 -14.85 5.55
C ILE A 338 -13.99 -14.83 4.36
N LYS A 339 -15.28 -14.96 4.65
CA LYS A 339 -16.35 -14.79 3.67
C LYS A 339 -16.76 -13.33 3.61
N TRP A 340 -17.16 -12.88 2.43
CA TRP A 340 -17.77 -11.58 2.20
C TRP A 340 -19.15 -11.76 1.56
N ASP A 341 -19.94 -10.69 1.62
CA ASP A 341 -21.34 -10.70 1.20
C ASP A 341 -21.46 -10.37 -0.30
N GLY A 342 -21.98 -11.34 -1.07
CA GLY A 342 -22.32 -11.18 -2.48
C GLY A 342 -21.14 -11.07 -3.45
N SER A 343 -21.43 -10.65 -4.67
CA SER A 343 -20.43 -10.35 -5.71
C SER A 343 -19.71 -9.04 -5.39
N ILE A 344 -18.44 -8.96 -5.80
CA ILE A 344 -17.59 -7.80 -5.57
C ILE A 344 -18.04 -6.67 -6.49
N ARG A 345 -18.37 -5.52 -5.91
CA ARG A 345 -18.89 -4.37 -6.65
C ARG A 345 -17.74 -3.59 -7.26
N LEU A 346 -17.62 -3.64 -8.59
CA LEU A 346 -16.65 -2.87 -9.36
C LEU A 346 -17.35 -1.64 -9.98
N TYR A 347 -17.30 -0.52 -9.28
CA TYR A 347 -17.92 0.74 -9.68
C TYR A 347 -17.12 1.44 -10.77
N CYS A 348 -17.82 1.78 -11.87
CA CYS A 348 -17.32 2.58 -12.97
C CYS A 348 -18.40 3.63 -13.33
N ASP A 349 -17.99 4.82 -13.75
CA ASP A 349 -18.91 5.90 -14.15
C ASP A 349 -19.09 5.98 -15.68
N ASN A 350 -18.38 5.15 -16.44
CA ASN A 350 -18.49 5.10 -17.89
C ASN A 350 -19.46 4.00 -18.36
N LYS A 351 -20.66 4.42 -18.75
CA LYS A 351 -21.71 3.50 -19.27
C LYS A 351 -21.26 2.70 -20.50
N SER A 352 -20.40 3.26 -21.35
CA SER A 352 -19.88 2.54 -22.51
C SER A 352 -18.91 1.44 -22.10
N ALA A 353 -18.02 1.68 -21.14
CA ALA A 353 -17.12 0.66 -20.60
C ALA A 353 -17.91 -0.48 -19.93
N ILE A 354 -18.94 -0.14 -19.13
CA ILE A 354 -19.85 -1.13 -18.54
C ILE A 354 -20.56 -1.93 -19.63
N SER A 355 -21.12 -1.27 -20.65
CA SER A 355 -21.80 -1.96 -21.75
C SER A 355 -20.85 -2.90 -22.51
N ILE A 356 -19.59 -2.52 -22.74
CA ILE A 356 -18.57 -3.38 -23.37
C ILE A 356 -18.29 -4.62 -22.50
N ALA A 357 -18.28 -4.48 -21.18
CA ALA A 357 -18.05 -5.60 -20.27
C ALA A 357 -19.17 -6.65 -20.33
N HIS A 358 -20.42 -6.20 -20.55
CA HIS A 358 -21.61 -7.07 -20.63
C HIS A 358 -21.96 -7.55 -22.04
N ASN A 359 -21.36 -6.97 -23.09
CA ASN A 359 -21.76 -7.28 -24.47
C ASN A 359 -21.11 -8.59 -24.99
N PRO A 360 -21.90 -9.57 -25.44
CA PRO A 360 -21.37 -10.81 -26.00
C PRO A 360 -20.71 -10.63 -27.38
N VAL A 361 -21.08 -9.59 -28.15
CA VAL A 361 -20.65 -9.40 -29.55
C VAL A 361 -19.36 -8.59 -29.65
N GLN A 362 -18.41 -9.09 -30.45
CA GLN A 362 -17.15 -8.41 -30.76
C GLN A 362 -17.41 -7.32 -31.82
N HIS A 363 -16.99 -6.08 -31.51
CA HIS A 363 -16.94 -5.01 -32.50
C HIS A 363 -15.47 -4.80 -32.92
N ASP A 364 -15.21 -4.51 -34.20
CA ASP A 364 -13.86 -4.20 -34.71
C ASP A 364 -13.12 -3.10 -33.92
N ARG A 365 -13.90 -2.26 -33.21
CA ARG A 365 -13.42 -1.15 -32.37
C ARG A 365 -12.83 -1.58 -31.02
N THR A 366 -12.88 -2.85 -30.61
CA THR A 366 -12.36 -3.30 -29.30
C THR A 366 -11.15 -4.26 -29.37
N LYS A 367 -10.61 -4.52 -30.57
CA LYS A 367 -9.46 -5.44 -30.78
C LYS A 367 -8.25 -5.15 -29.87
N HIS A 368 -7.99 -3.89 -29.57
CA HIS A 368 -6.84 -3.45 -28.76
C HIS A 368 -7.03 -3.57 -27.23
N ILE A 369 -8.22 -4.00 -26.78
CA ILE A 369 -8.55 -4.36 -25.38
C ILE A 369 -9.18 -5.75 -25.28
N GLU A 370 -9.00 -6.60 -26.30
CA GLU A 370 -9.65 -7.91 -26.37
C GLU A 370 -9.29 -8.80 -25.17
N VAL A 371 -8.01 -8.83 -24.78
CA VAL A 371 -7.54 -9.59 -23.62
C VAL A 371 -8.19 -9.08 -22.32
N ASP A 372 -8.17 -7.76 -22.09
CA ASP A 372 -8.82 -7.16 -20.93
C ASP A 372 -10.33 -7.50 -20.91
N ARG A 373 -10.96 -7.57 -22.09
CA ARG A 373 -12.38 -7.86 -22.21
C ARG A 373 -12.70 -9.29 -21.81
N HIS A 374 -11.96 -10.26 -22.35
CA HIS A 374 -12.12 -11.66 -21.96
C HIS A 374 -11.86 -11.85 -20.47
N PHE A 375 -10.82 -11.19 -19.94
CA PHE A 375 -10.48 -11.24 -18.52
C PHE A 375 -11.60 -10.71 -17.62
N ILE A 376 -12.16 -9.52 -17.88
CA ILE A 376 -13.26 -8.97 -17.07
C ILE A 376 -14.52 -9.82 -17.23
N LYS A 377 -14.82 -10.27 -18.46
CA LYS A 377 -16.00 -11.05 -18.77
C LYS A 377 -16.01 -12.40 -18.04
N GLU A 378 -14.89 -13.11 -18.01
CA GLU A 378 -14.74 -14.37 -17.27
C GLU A 378 -15.18 -14.23 -15.80
N HIS A 379 -14.76 -13.14 -15.15
CA HIS A 379 -15.08 -12.88 -13.74
C HIS A 379 -16.51 -12.36 -13.52
N LEU A 380 -17.12 -11.73 -14.53
CA LEU A 380 -18.55 -11.38 -14.52
C LEU A 380 -19.41 -12.62 -14.66
N GLU A 381 -19.10 -13.49 -15.61
CA GLU A 381 -19.84 -14.73 -15.87
C GLU A 381 -19.71 -15.73 -14.71
N SER A 382 -18.57 -15.74 -14.01
CA SER A 382 -18.40 -16.54 -12.78
C SER A 382 -19.17 -15.99 -11.57
N GLY A 383 -19.80 -14.81 -11.69
CA GLY A 383 -20.47 -14.12 -10.60
C GLY A 383 -19.53 -13.57 -9.51
N LEU A 384 -18.21 -13.55 -9.77
CA LEU A 384 -17.25 -13.03 -8.79
C LEU A 384 -17.38 -11.51 -8.64
N ILE A 385 -17.51 -10.82 -9.77
CA ILE A 385 -17.67 -9.36 -9.81
C ILE A 385 -19.03 -8.99 -10.40
N CYS A 386 -19.50 -7.79 -10.07
CA CYS A 386 -20.55 -7.10 -10.79
C CYS A 386 -20.13 -5.64 -11.04
N THR A 387 -20.64 -5.01 -12.10
CA THR A 387 -20.24 -3.66 -12.49
C THR A 387 -21.39 -2.65 -12.41
N PRO A 388 -21.84 -2.28 -11.20
CA PRO A 388 -22.86 -1.26 -11.03
C PRO A 388 -22.35 0.11 -11.49
N TYR A 389 -23.24 0.87 -12.13
CA TYR A 389 -22.95 2.25 -12.51
C TYR A 389 -22.83 3.16 -11.29
N MET A 390 -21.79 3.99 -11.26
CA MET A 390 -21.59 5.02 -10.24
C MET A 390 -21.66 6.41 -10.90
N PRO A 391 -22.52 7.34 -10.43
CA PRO A 391 -22.49 8.70 -10.93
C PRO A 391 -21.13 9.37 -10.66
N THR A 392 -20.60 10.14 -11.62
CA THR A 392 -19.29 10.82 -11.50
C THR A 392 -19.12 11.65 -10.22
N HIS A 393 -20.17 12.33 -9.73
CA HIS A 393 -20.10 13.10 -8.47
C HIS A 393 -19.92 12.24 -7.21
N SER A 394 -20.12 10.93 -7.32
CA SER A 394 -19.93 9.92 -6.26
C SER A 394 -18.74 9.00 -6.54
N GLN A 395 -17.99 9.22 -7.63
CA GLN A 395 -16.83 8.42 -8.00
C GLN A 395 -15.64 8.76 -7.08
N LEU A 396 -15.28 7.82 -6.21
CA LEU A 396 -14.19 8.02 -5.25
C LEU A 396 -12.80 7.95 -5.91
N ALA A 397 -12.68 7.23 -7.03
CA ALA A 397 -11.41 7.10 -7.75
C ALA A 397 -10.98 8.38 -8.48
N ASP A 398 -11.85 9.39 -8.61
CA ASP A 398 -11.55 10.69 -9.23
C ASP A 398 -10.33 11.38 -8.59
N VAL A 399 -10.18 11.29 -7.27
CA VAL A 399 -9.05 11.90 -6.56
C VAL A 399 -7.71 11.24 -6.90
N LEU A 400 -7.74 10.06 -7.54
CA LEU A 400 -6.58 9.28 -7.95
C LEU A 400 -6.20 9.48 -9.42
N THR A 401 -7.02 10.19 -10.20
CA THR A 401 -6.80 10.39 -11.64
C THR A 401 -6.61 11.85 -12.04
N LYS A 402 -7.12 12.81 -11.26
CA LYS A 402 -7.10 14.23 -11.62
C LYS A 402 -7.05 15.16 -10.42
N GLY A 403 -6.63 16.41 -10.68
CA GLY A 403 -6.70 17.50 -9.70
C GLY A 403 -8.13 17.99 -9.55
N LEU A 404 -8.63 18.02 -8.30
CA LEU A 404 -10.01 18.39 -7.98
C LEU A 404 -10.08 19.76 -7.30
N ASN A 405 -11.25 20.41 -7.36
CA ASN A 405 -11.47 21.63 -6.57
C ASN A 405 -11.54 21.25 -5.09
N SER A 406 -11.28 22.24 -4.22
CA SER A 406 -11.21 22.01 -2.78
C SER A 406 -12.47 21.36 -2.21
N SER A 407 -13.67 21.75 -2.64
CA SER A 407 -14.93 21.20 -2.09
C SER A 407 -15.09 19.72 -2.42
N VAL A 408 -14.94 19.35 -3.70
CA VAL A 408 -15.05 17.96 -4.17
C VAL A 408 -13.93 17.10 -3.58
N PHE A 409 -12.71 17.63 -3.53
CA PHE A 409 -11.56 16.94 -2.93
C PHE A 409 -11.83 16.59 -1.45
N GLN A 410 -12.30 17.55 -0.64
CA GLN A 410 -12.57 17.31 0.78
C GLN A 410 -13.74 16.32 0.99
N ASN A 411 -14.76 16.36 0.13
CA ASN A 411 -15.87 15.39 0.15
C ASN A 411 -15.36 13.96 -0.11
N ILE A 412 -14.56 13.76 -1.17
CA ILE A 412 -14.06 12.42 -1.52
C ILE A 412 -13.12 11.89 -0.44
N ILE A 413 -12.16 12.67 0.05
CA ILE A 413 -11.21 12.17 1.07
C ILE A 413 -11.94 11.80 2.38
N SER A 414 -13.02 12.51 2.74
CA SER A 414 -13.86 12.13 3.89
C SER A 414 -14.49 10.75 3.68
N LYS A 415 -15.01 10.47 2.48
CA LYS A 415 -15.54 9.15 2.10
C LYS A 415 -14.47 8.05 1.99
N LEU A 416 -13.21 8.43 1.75
CA LEU A 416 -12.05 7.52 1.83
C LEU A 416 -11.65 7.15 3.26
N GLY A 417 -12.37 7.67 4.28
CA GLY A 417 -12.05 7.44 5.69
C GLY A 417 -10.84 8.24 6.18
N MET A 418 -10.48 9.33 5.46
CA MET A 418 -9.38 10.20 5.86
C MET A 418 -9.82 11.19 6.93
N GLU A 419 -9.38 10.94 8.16
CA GLU A 419 -9.74 11.73 9.33
C GLU A 419 -8.51 12.42 9.93
N ASN A 420 -8.75 13.41 10.78
CA ASN A 420 -7.71 14.03 11.60
C ASN A 420 -8.04 13.74 13.05
N ALA A 421 -7.15 13.02 13.75
CA ALA A 421 -7.37 12.57 15.11
C ALA A 421 -7.61 13.72 16.12
N TYR A 422 -7.24 14.95 15.76
CA TYR A 422 -7.35 16.14 16.60
C TYR A 422 -8.39 17.14 16.11
N SER A 423 -9.24 16.78 15.14
CA SER A 423 -10.38 17.63 14.80
C SER A 423 -11.35 17.71 15.99
N PRO A 424 -11.81 18.90 16.38
CA PRO A 424 -12.91 19.03 17.33
C PRO A 424 -14.12 18.25 16.81
N ALA A 425 -14.75 17.46 17.69
CA ALA A 425 -15.93 16.66 17.39
C ALA A 425 -17.14 17.52 16.98
#